data_AF-A0A968GGB5-F1
#
_entry.id   AF-A0A968GGB5-F1
#
_cell.length_a   1.000
_cell.length_b   1.000
_cell.length_c   1.000
_cell.angle_alpha   90.00
_cell.angle_beta   90.00
_cell.angle_gamma   90.00
#
_symmetry.space_group_name_H-M   'P 1'
#
loop_
_entity.id
_entity.type
_entity.pdbx_description
1 polymer ?
#
loop_
_entity_poly.entity_id
_entity_poly.type
_entity_poly.pdbx_seq_one_letter_code
_entity_poly.pdbx_strand_id
1 'polypeptide(L)'
;MNGKNGWVIGLVMVLAPWIYGQSSLVLDLNGLSELQKVEAYVGQADRLDAQSEILFLVYATQRASEIFALLAESDFVNIDKRTLEGRLAYHWGRIYHFMGDETLAMEYLQRSIGLLSEDFLRRRSQLLLLNIQMEFARWSEALVSSERILSQDIRPLQRYNVFVQQAQIYRELERYPSAIESAQRALSLAQGDLSGEGFNALLELGFIAKAQGNIDQARDYWQRSYDIASRQANHRTMAQAFYFIAQLSMELERWDDAHYFAQRALLHLAGEDRIALFADIHYLLAQYYLAMEAFDLAFTSLSLMQQAQLRAEQQESISNRLALNLSLMRDNNEYAVSQINRKFVTQQRLNYVQLIVIVALIVAIFVLLRRVYDAQSQQRIADLAYRAINKRIRRTEGTLKVQIANMLSQDYSFGVVVVHVMNAKKILALPEGSLILEVALDNLREHLLTLKMPLESAPAIQIHTLDHLTFFYFEDQDGVNFVQDIATLPKNHQILWRKKNFTLELRYEKHFHHHGQAVKSEEIFAWLNRLHNE
;
A
#
# COMPACT_ATOMS: atom_id res chain seq x y z
N MET A 1 -12.51 23.92 -13.17
CA MET A 1 -13.15 25.20 -12.76
C MET A 1 -14.55 24.84 -12.26
N ASN A 2 -14.99 25.11 -11.04
CA ASN A 2 -14.53 26.07 -10.03
C ASN A 2 -14.52 25.45 -8.63
N GLY A 3 -13.38 25.60 -7.94
CA GLY A 3 -13.18 25.27 -6.53
C GLY A 3 -13.91 26.19 -5.56
N LYS A 4 -15.25 26.29 -5.68
CA LYS A 4 -16.09 27.07 -4.76
C LYS A 4 -16.74 26.24 -3.64
N ASN A 5 -16.76 24.91 -3.73
CA ASN A 5 -17.44 24.07 -2.72
C ASN A 5 -16.52 23.60 -1.57
N GLY A 6 -15.20 23.66 -1.73
CA GLY A 6 -14.25 23.44 -0.64
C GLY A 6 -14.30 24.54 0.43
N TRP A 7 -14.77 25.74 0.07
CA TRP A 7 -14.92 26.86 0.99
C TRP A 7 -16.11 26.69 1.92
N VAL A 8 -17.20 26.02 1.52
CA VAL A 8 -18.38 25.85 2.39
C VAL A 8 -18.07 24.86 3.52
N ILE A 9 -17.30 23.82 3.24
CA ILE A 9 -16.80 22.86 4.25
C ILE A 9 -15.80 23.55 5.19
N GLY A 10 -14.87 24.33 4.64
CA GLY A 10 -13.96 25.15 5.45
C GLY A 10 -14.70 26.19 6.30
N LEU A 11 -15.72 26.85 5.77
CA LEU A 11 -16.45 27.92 6.45
C LEU A 11 -17.39 27.36 7.53
N VAL A 12 -18.11 26.27 7.26
CA VAL A 12 -18.97 25.60 8.25
C VAL A 12 -18.13 24.95 9.36
N MET A 13 -16.94 24.39 9.06
CA MET A 13 -16.03 23.84 10.07
C MET A 13 -15.28 24.90 10.87
N VAL A 14 -14.91 26.03 10.25
CA VAL A 14 -14.26 27.17 10.96
C VAL A 14 -15.26 27.93 11.82
N LEU A 15 -16.53 27.97 11.42
CA LEU A 15 -17.60 28.65 12.17
C LEU A 15 -18.36 27.73 13.14
N ALA A 16 -18.29 26.40 13.03
CA ALA A 16 -18.94 25.48 13.96
C ALA A 16 -18.60 25.74 15.46
N PRO A 17 -17.35 26.06 15.83
CA PRO A 17 -17.03 26.47 17.21
C PRO A 17 -17.66 27.81 17.64
N TRP A 18 -17.96 28.70 16.68
CA TRP A 18 -18.59 30.00 16.91
C TRP A 18 -20.12 29.95 16.89
N ILE A 19 -20.72 29.01 16.16
CA ILE A 19 -22.18 28.83 16.05
C ILE A 19 -22.72 28.00 17.23
N TYR A 20 -21.97 27.01 17.72
CA TYR A 20 -22.43 26.07 18.75
C TYR A 20 -21.75 26.23 20.12
N GLY A 21 -20.83 27.19 20.25
CA GLY A 21 -20.07 27.41 21.49
C GLY A 21 -19.03 26.32 21.75
N GLN A 22 -17.88 26.70 22.31
CA GLN A 22 -16.89 25.72 22.78
C GLN A 22 -17.48 24.89 23.92
N SER A 23 -17.91 23.66 23.66
CA SER A 23 -17.76 22.51 24.58
C SER A 23 -18.37 21.23 23.99
N SER A 24 -17.62 20.12 24.10
CA SER A 24 -17.96 18.70 23.85
C SER A 24 -17.75 18.06 22.46
N LEU A 25 -17.70 18.81 21.34
CA LEU A 25 -17.71 18.21 19.99
C LEU A 25 -16.35 18.14 19.25
N VAL A 26 -15.33 18.87 19.72
CA VAL A 26 -13.97 18.81 19.16
C VAL A 26 -13.10 17.92 20.04
N LEU A 27 -12.67 16.77 19.51
CA LEU A 27 -11.74 15.87 20.19
C LEU A 27 -10.32 16.44 20.13
N ASP A 28 -9.63 16.50 21.27
CA ASP A 28 -8.18 16.68 21.29
C ASP A 28 -7.52 15.35 20.92
N LEU A 29 -6.91 15.31 19.74
CA LEU A 29 -6.30 14.12 19.17
C LEU A 29 -4.76 14.19 19.16
N ASN A 30 -4.19 15.23 19.77
CA ASN A 30 -2.76 15.43 19.80
C ASN A 30 -2.07 14.34 20.60
N GLY A 31 -1.02 13.75 20.03
CA GLY A 31 -0.24 12.69 20.68
C GLY A 31 -0.87 11.30 20.68
N LEU A 32 -2.08 11.12 20.12
CA LEU A 32 -2.71 9.81 19.97
C LEU A 32 -2.15 9.05 18.77
N SER A 33 -2.05 7.72 18.89
CA SER A 33 -1.81 6.82 17.75
C SER A 33 -3.01 6.81 16.80
N GLU A 34 -2.81 6.36 15.56
CA GLU A 34 -3.91 6.26 14.58
C GLU A 34 -5.04 5.35 15.07
N LEU A 35 -4.74 4.23 15.73
CA LEU A 35 -5.76 3.37 16.35
C LEU A 35 -6.53 4.09 17.46
N GLN A 36 -5.83 4.82 18.34
CA GLN A 36 -6.47 5.60 19.41
C GLN A 36 -7.36 6.71 18.87
N LYS A 37 -7.00 7.31 17.72
CA LYS A 37 -7.87 8.28 17.03
C LYS A 37 -9.13 7.62 16.50
N VAL A 38 -9.04 6.43 15.90
CA VAL A 38 -10.25 5.68 15.47
C VAL A 38 -11.13 5.40 16.67
N GLU A 39 -10.58 4.90 17.78
CA GLU A 39 -11.35 4.65 19.01
C GLU A 39 -12.03 5.91 19.55
N ALA A 40 -11.33 7.05 19.55
CA ALA A 40 -11.88 8.33 20.00
C ALA A 40 -13.06 8.78 19.13
N TYR A 41 -12.93 8.68 17.81
CA TYR A 41 -14.01 9.02 16.88
C TYR A 41 -15.20 8.05 16.95
N VAL A 42 -14.96 6.73 17.04
CA VAL A 42 -16.05 5.76 17.23
C VAL A 42 -16.72 5.98 18.59
N GLY A 43 -15.96 6.26 19.64
CA GLY A 43 -16.50 6.62 20.96
C GLY A 43 -17.28 7.94 20.96
N GLN A 44 -16.93 8.88 20.10
CA GLN A 44 -17.77 10.06 19.84
C GLN A 44 -19.08 9.66 19.16
N ALA A 45 -19.02 8.90 18.06
CA ALA A 45 -20.20 8.42 17.34
C ALA A 45 -21.17 7.62 18.22
N ASP A 46 -20.66 6.78 19.13
CA ASP A 46 -21.45 6.01 20.10
C ASP A 46 -22.28 6.87 21.05
N ARG A 47 -21.83 8.11 21.33
CA ARG A 47 -22.52 9.05 22.23
C ARG A 47 -23.55 9.93 21.51
N LEU A 48 -23.47 10.02 20.18
CA LEU A 48 -24.39 10.82 19.37
C LEU A 48 -25.64 9.99 19.08
N ASP A 49 -26.75 10.32 19.75
CA ASP A 49 -28.01 9.58 19.65
C ASP A 49 -29.14 10.40 19.00
N ALA A 50 -29.01 11.73 18.89
CA ALA A 50 -30.05 12.59 18.33
C ALA A 50 -29.93 12.77 16.80
N GLN A 51 -31.07 12.85 16.11
CA GLN A 51 -31.11 13.18 14.67
C GLN A 51 -30.50 14.56 14.36
N SER A 52 -30.61 15.52 15.30
CA SER A 52 -30.00 16.85 15.19
C SER A 52 -28.48 16.82 15.13
N GLU A 53 -27.84 15.71 15.54
CA GLU A 53 -26.40 15.54 15.58
C GLU A 53 -25.85 14.74 14.37
N ILE A 54 -26.69 14.47 13.36
CA ILE A 54 -26.33 13.59 12.24
C ILE A 54 -25.07 14.06 11.48
N LEU A 55 -24.85 15.38 11.38
CA LEU A 55 -23.64 15.94 10.78
C LEU A 55 -22.37 15.52 11.54
N PHE A 56 -22.42 15.52 12.87
CA PHE A 56 -21.31 15.10 13.71
C PHE A 56 -21.14 13.60 13.69
N LEU A 57 -22.24 12.84 13.63
CA LEU A 57 -22.20 11.39 13.47
C LEU A 57 -21.51 11.00 12.17
N VAL A 58 -21.87 11.65 11.06
CA VAL A 58 -21.22 11.41 9.76
C VAL A 58 -19.75 11.78 9.84
N TYR A 59 -19.42 12.95 10.39
CA TYR A 59 -18.02 13.38 10.51
C TYR A 59 -17.16 12.38 11.29
N ALA A 60 -17.60 12.00 12.49
CA ALA A 60 -16.87 11.06 13.34
C ALA A 60 -16.74 9.68 12.68
N THR A 61 -17.84 9.16 12.12
CA THR A 61 -17.86 7.85 11.46
C THR A 61 -16.98 7.82 10.21
N GLN A 62 -17.00 8.89 9.41
CA GLN A 62 -16.16 9.05 8.23
C GLN A 62 -14.68 9.10 8.60
N ARG A 63 -14.30 9.96 9.56
CA ARG A 63 -12.89 10.07 9.99
C ARG A 63 -12.36 8.78 10.58
N ALA A 64 -13.16 8.12 11.41
CA ALA A 64 -12.81 6.82 11.93
C ALA A 64 -12.62 5.78 10.81
N SER A 65 -13.51 5.76 9.80
CA SER A 65 -13.42 4.83 8.66
C SER A 65 -12.18 5.08 7.79
N GLU A 66 -11.84 6.36 7.54
CA GLU A 66 -10.67 6.76 6.76
C GLU A 66 -9.36 6.29 7.41
N ILE A 67 -9.21 6.53 8.72
CA ILE A 67 -8.03 6.12 9.46
C ILE A 67 -8.01 4.60 9.61
N PHE A 68 -9.14 3.97 9.94
CA PHE A 68 -9.27 2.52 10.09
C PHE A 68 -8.86 1.77 8.82
N ALA A 69 -9.20 2.28 7.64
CA ALA A 69 -8.82 1.68 6.35
C ALA A 69 -7.31 1.67 6.09
N LEU A 70 -6.53 2.51 6.79
CA LEU A 70 -5.08 2.61 6.65
C LEU A 70 -4.33 1.75 7.68
N LEU A 71 -5.00 1.25 8.72
CA LEU A 71 -4.40 0.43 9.77
C LEU A 71 -4.13 -1.01 9.27
N ALA A 72 -2.93 -1.51 9.54
CA ALA A 72 -2.57 -2.90 9.32
C ALA A 72 -3.09 -3.78 10.46
N GLU A 73 -3.20 -5.09 10.22
CA GLU A 73 -3.66 -6.03 11.25
C GLU A 73 -2.73 -6.07 12.47
N SER A 74 -1.43 -5.81 12.27
CA SER A 74 -0.43 -5.67 13.34
C SER A 74 -0.68 -4.48 14.28
N ASP A 75 -1.46 -3.48 13.86
CA ASP A 75 -1.72 -2.29 14.67
C ASP A 75 -2.74 -2.59 15.80
N PHE A 76 -3.54 -3.66 15.64
CA PHE A 76 -4.60 -4.07 16.56
C PHE A 76 -4.07 -5.02 17.66
N VAL A 77 -3.22 -4.50 18.55
CA VAL A 77 -2.56 -5.30 19.60
C VAL A 77 -3.50 -5.60 20.78
N ASN A 78 -4.34 -4.63 21.17
CA ASN A 78 -5.16 -4.70 22.39
C ASN A 78 -6.66 -4.51 22.15
N ILE A 79 -7.08 -4.28 20.90
CA ILE A 79 -8.47 -4.01 20.51
C ILE A 79 -8.83 -4.96 19.39
N ASP A 80 -9.97 -5.64 19.52
CA ASP A 80 -10.49 -6.47 18.44
C ASP A 80 -10.90 -5.59 17.26
N LYS A 81 -10.14 -5.71 16.16
CA LYS A 81 -10.43 -5.08 14.88
C LYS A 81 -11.89 -5.31 14.45
N ARG A 82 -12.43 -6.51 14.67
CA ARG A 82 -13.81 -6.87 14.30
C ARG A 82 -14.83 -6.09 15.11
N THR A 83 -14.56 -5.86 16.39
CA THR A 83 -15.42 -5.03 17.25
C THR A 83 -15.46 -3.60 16.74
N LEU A 84 -14.31 -3.00 16.43
CA LEU A 84 -14.25 -1.63 15.92
C LEU A 84 -14.94 -1.50 14.54
N GLU A 85 -14.73 -2.48 13.67
CA GLU A 85 -15.41 -2.59 12.38
C GLU A 85 -16.93 -2.74 12.53
N GLY A 86 -17.38 -3.56 13.49
CA GLY A 86 -18.79 -3.74 13.80
C GLY A 86 -19.46 -2.46 14.33
N ARG A 87 -18.75 -1.68 15.14
CA ARG A 87 -19.24 -0.37 15.62
C ARG A 87 -19.36 0.64 14.49
N LEU A 88 -18.36 0.70 13.61
CA LEU A 88 -18.41 1.53 12.40
C LEU A 88 -19.57 1.13 11.49
N ALA A 89 -19.78 -0.17 11.29
CA ALA A 89 -20.89 -0.67 10.50
C ALA A 89 -22.25 -0.27 11.10
N TYR A 90 -22.42 -0.30 12.42
CA TYR A 90 -23.64 0.17 13.08
C TYR A 90 -23.91 1.65 12.77
N HIS A 91 -22.90 2.52 12.89
CA HIS A 91 -23.08 3.95 12.62
C HIS A 91 -23.33 4.25 11.15
N TRP A 92 -22.66 3.57 10.23
CA TRP A 92 -22.99 3.66 8.81
C TRP A 92 -24.43 3.22 8.54
N GLY A 93 -24.90 2.15 9.18
CA GLY A 93 -26.30 1.74 9.12
C GLY A 93 -27.27 2.84 9.53
N ARG A 94 -26.98 3.56 10.62
CA ARG A 94 -27.77 4.72 11.08
C ARG A 94 -27.72 5.89 10.09
N ILE A 95 -26.54 6.20 9.56
CA ILE A 95 -26.35 7.28 8.60
C ILE A 95 -27.14 7.00 7.33
N TYR A 96 -27.03 5.79 6.77
CA TYR A 96 -27.76 5.41 5.56
C TYR A 96 -29.26 5.40 5.80
N HIS A 97 -29.72 4.93 6.95
CA HIS A 97 -31.14 5.03 7.31
C HIS A 97 -31.62 6.49 7.33
N PHE A 98 -30.85 7.40 7.95
CA PHE A 98 -31.17 8.84 7.92
C PHE A 98 -31.19 9.41 6.49
N MET A 99 -30.34 8.90 5.61
CA MET A 99 -30.27 9.33 4.21
C MET A 99 -31.38 8.74 3.32
N GLY A 100 -32.24 7.86 3.83
CA GLY A 100 -33.19 7.06 3.02
C GLY A 100 -32.53 5.93 2.22
N ASP A 101 -31.23 5.71 2.44
CA ASP A 101 -30.38 4.59 2.00
C ASP A 101 -30.77 3.23 2.57
N GLU A 102 -31.99 2.73 2.37
CA GLU A 102 -32.47 1.52 3.07
C GLU A 102 -31.60 0.29 2.84
N THR A 103 -31.19 0.06 1.59
CA THR A 103 -30.49 -1.15 1.21
C THR A 103 -29.13 -1.19 1.89
N LEU A 104 -28.40 -0.07 1.81
CA LEU A 104 -27.13 0.06 2.52
C LEU A 104 -27.33 0.06 4.03
N ALA A 105 -28.37 0.71 4.56
CA ALA A 105 -28.65 0.71 5.99
C ALA A 105 -28.78 -0.72 6.52
N MET A 106 -29.60 -1.55 5.86
CA MET A 106 -29.78 -2.94 6.25
C MET A 106 -28.51 -3.77 6.09
N GLU A 107 -27.75 -3.60 5.01
CA GLU A 107 -26.48 -4.30 4.78
C GLU A 107 -25.47 -4.00 5.89
N TYR A 108 -25.27 -2.72 6.22
CA TYR A 108 -24.36 -2.29 7.27
C TYR A 108 -24.81 -2.76 8.66
N LEU A 109 -26.11 -2.76 8.95
CA LEU A 109 -26.64 -3.29 10.22
C LEU A 109 -26.45 -4.81 10.31
N GLN A 110 -26.68 -5.56 9.23
CA GLN A 110 -26.40 -7.00 9.19
C GLN A 110 -24.91 -7.31 9.40
N ARG A 111 -24.03 -6.55 8.74
CA ARG A 111 -22.58 -6.63 8.94
C ARG A 111 -22.20 -6.36 10.39
N SER A 112 -22.76 -5.31 10.99
CA SER A 112 -22.55 -5.00 12.40
C SER A 112 -22.95 -6.16 13.32
N ILE A 113 -24.13 -6.75 13.10
CA ILE A 113 -24.64 -7.88 13.89
C ILE A 113 -23.74 -9.12 13.80
N GLY A 114 -23.12 -9.35 12.64
CA GLY A 114 -22.19 -10.47 12.40
C GLY A 114 -20.77 -10.25 12.92
N LEU A 115 -20.36 -8.99 13.11
CA LEU A 115 -19.02 -8.63 13.59
C LEU A 115 -18.97 -8.44 15.10
N LEU A 116 -20.03 -7.88 15.70
CA LEU A 116 -20.07 -7.59 17.12
C LEU A 116 -20.31 -8.86 17.94
N SER A 117 -19.35 -9.18 18.81
CA SER A 117 -19.50 -10.14 19.90
C SER A 117 -20.18 -9.52 21.11
N GLU A 118 -20.07 -8.20 21.29
CA GLU A 118 -20.67 -7.47 22.40
C GLU A 118 -22.20 -7.35 22.29
N ASP A 119 -22.84 -7.61 23.42
CA ASP A 119 -24.28 -7.73 23.57
C ASP A 119 -25.03 -6.40 23.34
N PHE A 120 -24.47 -5.24 23.71
CA PHE A 120 -25.21 -3.97 23.67
C PHE A 120 -25.40 -3.42 22.25
N LEU A 121 -24.33 -3.14 21.51
CA LEU A 121 -24.41 -2.55 20.17
C LEU A 121 -24.95 -3.53 19.12
N ARG A 122 -24.69 -4.84 19.30
CA ARG A 122 -25.32 -5.87 18.50
C ARG A 122 -26.85 -5.83 18.64
N ARG A 123 -27.37 -5.71 19.87
CA ARG A 123 -28.81 -5.54 20.12
C ARG A 123 -29.35 -4.24 19.55
N ARG A 124 -28.65 -3.11 19.66
CA ARG A 124 -29.08 -1.84 19.01
C ARG A 124 -29.19 -2.00 17.50
N SER A 125 -28.24 -2.69 16.88
CA SER A 125 -28.25 -2.98 15.44
C SER A 125 -29.45 -3.84 15.04
N GLN A 126 -29.77 -4.88 15.82
CA GLN A 126 -30.94 -5.74 15.59
C GLN A 126 -32.26 -4.98 15.72
N LEU A 127 -32.38 -4.15 16.75
CA LEU A 127 -33.59 -3.33 16.98
C LEU A 127 -33.78 -2.29 15.87
N LEU A 128 -32.70 -1.63 15.42
CA LEU A 128 -32.78 -0.69 14.31
C LEU A 128 -33.11 -1.40 12.99
N LEU A 129 -32.51 -2.57 12.74
CA LEU A 129 -32.85 -3.39 11.57
C LEU A 129 -34.33 -3.80 11.57
N LEU A 130 -34.87 -4.22 12.72
CA LEU A 130 -36.28 -4.54 12.86
C LEU A 130 -37.18 -3.34 12.53
N ASN A 131 -36.86 -2.17 13.08
CA ASN A 131 -37.62 -0.94 12.81
C ASN A 131 -37.62 -0.58 11.32
N ILE A 132 -36.46 -0.61 10.66
CA ILE A 132 -36.33 -0.34 9.21
C ILE A 132 -37.15 -1.35 8.42
N GLN A 133 -37.06 -2.64 8.75
CA GLN A 133 -37.85 -3.67 8.07
C GLN A 133 -39.36 -3.43 8.20
N MET A 134 -39.83 -2.95 9.34
CA MET A 134 -41.24 -2.58 9.54
C MET A 134 -41.64 -1.32 8.76
N GLU A 135 -40.81 -0.28 8.77
CA GLU A 135 -41.04 0.97 8.04
C GLU A 135 -41.24 0.73 6.54
N PHE A 136 -40.48 -0.20 5.97
CA PHE A 136 -40.55 -0.57 4.56
C PHE A 136 -41.41 -1.81 4.27
N ALA A 137 -42.31 -2.14 5.19
CA ALA A 137 -43.29 -3.22 5.04
C ALA A 137 -42.68 -4.61 4.70
N ARG A 138 -41.43 -4.87 5.11
CA ARG A 138 -40.75 -6.17 4.98
C ARG A 138 -41.16 -7.11 6.11
N TRP A 139 -42.47 -7.35 6.24
CA TRP A 139 -43.08 -8.00 7.39
C TRP A 139 -42.54 -9.40 7.70
N SER A 140 -42.22 -10.18 6.67
CA SER A 140 -41.65 -11.52 6.85
C SER A 140 -40.23 -11.48 7.43
N GLU A 141 -39.39 -10.55 6.95
CA GLU A 141 -38.04 -10.38 7.49
C GLU A 141 -38.07 -9.79 8.91
N ALA A 142 -38.95 -8.81 9.12
CA ALA A 142 -39.20 -8.21 10.43
C ALA A 142 -39.63 -9.26 11.46
N LEU A 143 -40.49 -10.22 11.07
CA LEU A 143 -40.91 -11.31 11.95
C LEU A 143 -39.70 -12.14 12.41
N VAL A 144 -38.85 -12.58 11.49
CA VAL A 144 -37.62 -13.35 11.79
C VAL A 144 -36.67 -12.55 12.69
N SER A 145 -36.52 -11.25 12.43
CA SER A 145 -35.73 -10.36 13.28
C SER A 145 -36.30 -10.23 14.70
N SER A 146 -37.62 -10.08 14.84
CA SER A 146 -38.30 -10.00 16.14
C SER A 146 -38.12 -11.27 16.97
N GLU A 147 -38.26 -12.45 16.36
CA GLU A 147 -38.10 -13.74 17.04
C GLU A 147 -36.66 -13.94 17.54
N ARG A 148 -35.67 -13.56 16.71
CA ARG A 148 -34.26 -13.61 17.07
C ARG A 148 -33.90 -12.69 18.23
N ILE A 149 -34.57 -11.54 18.34
CA ILE A 149 -34.36 -10.61 19.46
C ILE A 149 -35.03 -11.18 20.72
N LEU A 150 -36.25 -11.70 20.61
CA LEU A 150 -37.01 -12.25 21.74
C LEU A 150 -36.41 -13.54 22.32
N SER A 151 -35.64 -14.29 21.52
CA SER A 151 -34.90 -15.47 21.97
C SER A 151 -33.66 -15.14 22.82
N GLN A 152 -33.26 -13.87 22.88
CA GLN A 152 -32.12 -13.41 23.67
C GLN A 152 -32.56 -12.92 25.05
N ASP A 153 -31.59 -12.77 25.95
CA ASP A 153 -31.81 -12.05 27.19
C ASP A 153 -31.76 -10.53 26.91
N ILE A 154 -32.90 -9.88 27.14
CA ILE A 154 -33.14 -8.47 26.85
C ILE A 154 -33.96 -7.85 27.97
N ARG A 155 -33.77 -6.54 28.18
CA ARG A 155 -34.45 -5.81 29.25
C ARG A 155 -35.97 -5.87 29.08
N PRO A 156 -36.77 -5.87 30.17
CA PRO A 156 -38.22 -5.95 30.09
C PRO A 156 -38.86 -4.92 29.15
N LEU A 157 -38.38 -3.67 29.18
CA LEU A 157 -38.89 -2.61 28.29
C LEU A 157 -38.60 -2.89 26.80
N GLN A 158 -37.42 -3.43 26.49
CA GLN A 158 -37.08 -3.82 25.12
C GLN A 158 -37.95 -5.00 24.67
N ARG A 159 -38.15 -5.99 25.55
CA ARG A 159 -39.03 -7.13 25.29
C ARG A 159 -40.46 -6.70 25.03
N TYR A 160 -40.97 -5.77 25.84
CA TYR A 160 -42.27 -5.15 25.64
C TYR A 160 -42.40 -4.50 24.25
N ASN A 161 -41.46 -3.62 23.90
CA ASN A 161 -41.48 -2.93 22.60
C ASN A 161 -41.43 -3.90 21.43
N VAL A 162 -40.61 -4.95 21.51
CA VAL A 162 -40.52 -5.97 20.45
C VAL A 162 -41.80 -6.81 20.36
N PHE A 163 -42.47 -7.10 21.47
CA PHE A 163 -43.78 -7.78 21.43
C PHE A 163 -44.88 -6.91 20.83
N VAL A 164 -44.90 -5.60 21.10
CA VAL A 164 -45.81 -4.67 20.42
C VAL A 164 -45.55 -4.65 18.91
N GLN A 165 -44.27 -4.53 18.51
CA GLN A 165 -43.87 -4.60 17.11
C GLN A 165 -44.25 -5.93 16.46
N GLN A 166 -44.06 -7.05 17.15
CA GLN A 166 -44.44 -8.37 16.66
C GLN A 166 -45.96 -8.51 16.51
N ALA A 167 -46.76 -7.91 17.40
CA ALA A 167 -48.21 -7.86 17.25
C ALA A 167 -48.61 -7.11 15.97
N GLN A 168 -47.99 -5.95 15.72
CA GLN A 168 -48.17 -5.21 14.47
C GLN A 168 -47.77 -6.05 13.26
N ILE A 169 -46.58 -6.68 13.27
CA ILE A 169 -46.10 -7.54 12.18
C ILE A 169 -47.09 -8.67 11.88
N TYR A 170 -47.58 -9.36 12.91
CA TYR A 170 -48.59 -10.41 12.72
C TYR A 170 -49.93 -9.86 12.21
N ARG A 171 -50.34 -8.66 12.62
CA ARG A 171 -51.55 -8.00 12.12
C ARG A 171 -51.45 -7.69 10.63
N GLU A 172 -50.32 -7.15 10.17
CA GLU A 172 -50.05 -6.84 8.76
C GLU A 172 -49.91 -8.11 7.90
N LEU A 173 -49.47 -9.22 8.51
CA LEU A 173 -49.49 -10.55 7.89
C LEU A 173 -50.86 -11.27 8.00
N GLU A 174 -51.89 -10.59 8.51
CA GLU A 174 -53.24 -11.13 8.75
C GLU A 174 -53.28 -12.37 9.68
N ARG A 175 -52.25 -12.58 10.49
CA ARG A 175 -52.12 -13.66 11.48
C ARG A 175 -52.67 -13.23 12.83
N TYR A 176 -53.96 -12.90 12.88
CA TYR A 176 -54.60 -12.28 14.05
C TYR A 176 -54.45 -13.04 15.37
N PRO A 177 -54.54 -14.39 15.45
CA PRO A 177 -54.33 -15.10 16.71
C PRO A 177 -52.94 -14.87 17.32
N SER A 178 -51.90 -14.90 16.47
CA SER A 178 -50.52 -14.62 16.89
C SER A 178 -50.33 -13.14 17.24
N ALA A 179 -51.01 -12.23 16.52
CA ALA A 179 -50.99 -10.81 16.83
C ALA A 179 -51.55 -10.52 18.24
N ILE A 180 -52.70 -11.12 18.57
CA ILE A 180 -53.34 -11.02 19.88
C ILE A 180 -52.41 -11.60 20.96
N GLU A 181 -51.82 -12.76 20.72
CA GLU A 181 -50.90 -13.39 21.67
C GLU A 181 -49.68 -12.49 21.96
N SER A 182 -49.03 -11.94 20.94
CA SER A 182 -47.90 -11.03 21.12
C SER A 182 -48.30 -9.76 21.87
N ALA A 183 -49.45 -9.16 21.57
CA ALA A 183 -49.94 -7.99 22.29
C ALA A 183 -50.32 -8.31 23.75
N GLN A 184 -50.87 -9.48 24.04
CA GLN A 184 -51.16 -9.93 25.40
C GLN A 184 -49.89 -10.19 26.20
N ARG A 185 -48.85 -10.77 25.57
CA ARG A 185 -47.52 -10.91 26.20
C ARG A 185 -46.94 -9.54 26.54
N ALA A 186 -47.03 -8.56 25.65
CA ALA A 186 -46.65 -7.18 25.94
C ALA A 186 -47.44 -6.62 27.15
N LEU A 187 -48.77 -6.82 27.22
CA LEU A 187 -49.57 -6.38 28.35
C LEU A 187 -49.19 -7.03 29.68
N SER A 188 -48.84 -8.31 29.68
CA SER A 188 -48.40 -9.00 30.89
C SER A 188 -47.11 -8.38 31.47
N LEU A 189 -46.16 -8.01 30.61
CA LEU A 189 -44.95 -7.27 31.01
C LEU A 189 -45.28 -5.88 31.54
N ALA A 190 -46.25 -5.20 30.93
CA ALA A 190 -46.69 -3.88 31.36
C ALA A 190 -47.37 -3.87 32.74
N GLN A 191 -48.08 -4.94 33.09
CA GLN A 191 -48.73 -5.11 34.39
C GLN A 191 -47.77 -5.52 35.51
N GLY A 192 -46.64 -6.16 35.14
CA GLY A 192 -45.54 -6.47 36.05
C GLY A 192 -44.48 -5.37 36.06
N ASP A 193 -43.33 -5.68 35.47
CA ASP A 193 -42.07 -4.93 35.61
C ASP A 193 -42.10 -3.48 35.12
N LEU A 194 -43.07 -3.10 34.27
CA LEU A 194 -43.09 -1.79 33.60
C LEU A 194 -44.17 -0.83 34.09
N SER A 195 -44.88 -1.16 35.18
CA SER A 195 -45.76 -0.24 35.93
C SER A 195 -46.68 0.64 35.06
N GLY A 196 -47.31 0.06 34.03
CA GLY A 196 -48.34 0.73 33.24
C GLY A 196 -47.99 1.05 31.79
N GLU A 197 -46.84 0.67 31.23
CA GLU A 197 -46.49 0.97 29.82
C GLU A 197 -47.41 0.35 28.75
N GLY A 198 -48.45 -0.41 29.13
CA GLY A 198 -49.30 -1.26 28.28
C GLY A 198 -50.20 -0.53 27.28
N PHE A 199 -50.11 0.80 27.18
CA PHE A 199 -50.97 1.58 26.30
C PHE A 199 -50.75 1.27 24.81
N ASN A 200 -49.51 1.04 24.36
CA ASN A 200 -49.21 0.69 22.96
C ASN A 200 -49.73 -0.72 22.60
N ALA A 201 -49.61 -1.68 23.52
CA ALA A 201 -50.16 -3.01 23.32
C ALA A 201 -51.71 -2.98 23.21
N LEU A 202 -52.38 -2.10 23.97
CA LEU A 202 -53.82 -1.86 23.82
C LEU A 202 -54.16 -1.19 22.49
N LEU A 203 -53.33 -0.27 21.99
CA LEU A 203 -53.52 0.30 20.65
C LEU A 203 -53.52 -0.79 19.58
N GLU A 204 -52.54 -1.69 19.62
CA GLU A 204 -52.47 -2.82 18.68
C GLU A 204 -53.64 -3.78 18.82
N LEU A 205 -54.08 -4.11 20.04
CA LEU A 205 -55.31 -4.92 20.21
C LEU A 205 -56.54 -4.25 19.60
N GLY A 206 -56.64 -2.93 19.70
CA GLY A 206 -57.71 -2.18 19.04
C GLY A 206 -57.63 -2.26 17.52
N PHE A 207 -56.43 -2.14 16.93
CA PHE A 207 -56.24 -2.32 15.49
C PHE A 207 -56.56 -3.74 15.03
N ILE A 208 -56.14 -4.76 15.80
CA ILE A 208 -56.44 -6.17 15.49
C ILE A 208 -57.96 -6.40 15.55
N ALA A 209 -58.63 -5.92 16.60
CA ALA A 209 -60.07 -6.05 16.74
C ALA A 209 -60.82 -5.35 15.59
N LYS A 210 -60.38 -4.15 15.18
CA LYS A 210 -60.94 -3.43 14.04
C LYS A 210 -60.78 -4.24 12.75
N ALA A 211 -59.58 -4.78 12.48
CA ALA A 211 -59.31 -5.59 11.29
C ALA A 211 -60.17 -6.87 11.24
N GLN A 212 -60.55 -7.41 12.41
CA GLN A 212 -61.46 -8.55 12.53
C GLN A 212 -62.95 -8.16 12.47
N GLY A 213 -63.28 -6.88 12.32
CA GLY A 213 -64.66 -6.36 12.31
C GLY A 213 -65.29 -6.19 13.70
N ASN A 214 -64.53 -6.40 14.78
CA ASN A 214 -64.99 -6.27 16.17
C ASN A 214 -64.91 -4.81 16.65
N ILE A 215 -65.79 -3.98 16.11
CA ILE A 215 -65.79 -2.51 16.28
C ILE A 215 -65.87 -2.07 17.75
N ASP A 216 -66.80 -2.61 18.54
CA ASP A 216 -66.98 -2.21 19.94
C ASP A 216 -65.76 -2.57 20.79
N GLN A 217 -65.14 -3.72 20.50
CA GLN A 217 -63.94 -4.18 21.18
C GLN A 217 -62.73 -3.31 20.82
N ALA A 218 -62.62 -2.88 19.55
CA ALA A 218 -61.59 -1.94 19.13
C ALA A 218 -61.67 -0.63 19.91
N ARG A 219 -62.88 -0.08 20.05
CA ARG A 219 -63.14 1.14 20.82
C ARG A 219 -62.80 0.97 22.30
N ASP A 220 -63.16 -0.14 22.92
CA ASP A 220 -62.82 -0.45 24.33
C ASP A 220 -61.30 -0.45 24.53
N TYR A 221 -60.55 -1.15 23.67
CA TYR A 221 -59.11 -1.21 23.77
C TYR A 221 -58.44 0.16 23.63
N TRP A 222 -58.85 0.97 22.67
CA TRP A 222 -58.33 2.33 22.52
C TRP A 222 -58.70 3.25 23.70
N GLN A 223 -59.91 3.13 24.24
CA GLN A 223 -60.30 3.89 25.43
C GLN A 223 -59.47 3.49 26.66
N ARG A 224 -59.22 2.20 26.85
CA ARG A 224 -58.33 1.72 27.93
C ARG A 224 -56.89 2.16 27.73
N SER A 225 -56.42 2.24 26.49
CA SER A 225 -55.10 2.79 26.16
C SER A 225 -55.01 4.25 26.60
N TYR A 226 -56.04 5.05 26.30
CA TYR A 226 -56.15 6.43 26.77
C TYR A 226 -56.10 6.52 28.31
N ASP A 227 -56.89 5.71 29.02
CA ASP A 227 -56.95 5.77 30.48
C ASP A 227 -55.58 5.50 31.14
N ILE A 228 -54.84 4.54 30.59
CA ILE A 228 -53.47 4.24 31.05
C ILE A 228 -52.51 5.38 30.70
N ALA A 229 -52.53 5.86 29.46
CA ALA A 229 -51.69 6.97 29.01
C ALA A 229 -51.95 8.24 29.84
N SER A 230 -53.22 8.51 30.17
CA SER A 230 -53.66 9.63 31.01
C SER A 230 -53.03 9.61 32.40
N ARG A 231 -52.94 8.44 33.04
CA ARG A 231 -52.31 8.30 34.36
C ARG A 231 -50.80 8.56 34.33
N GLN A 232 -50.18 8.41 33.15
CA GLN A 232 -48.74 8.60 32.93
C GLN A 232 -48.39 9.93 32.25
N ALA A 233 -49.38 10.81 32.04
CA ALA A 233 -49.19 12.06 31.29
C ALA A 233 -48.59 11.85 29.88
N ASN A 234 -48.81 10.68 29.25
CA ASN A 234 -48.36 10.40 27.89
C ASN A 234 -49.32 11.02 26.86
N HIS A 235 -49.17 12.33 26.63
CA HIS A 235 -50.05 13.09 25.75
C HIS A 235 -50.04 12.60 24.29
N ARG A 236 -48.94 12.01 23.82
CA ARG A 236 -48.85 11.46 22.46
C ARG A 236 -49.84 10.32 22.28
N THR A 237 -49.80 9.36 23.19
CA THR A 237 -50.68 8.19 23.13
C THR A 237 -52.13 8.58 23.41
N MET A 238 -52.37 9.54 24.32
CA MET A 238 -53.72 10.07 24.55
C MET A 238 -54.34 10.63 23.26
N ALA A 239 -53.57 11.44 22.51
CA ALA A 239 -54.02 11.98 21.23
C ALA A 239 -54.29 10.88 20.20
N GLN A 240 -53.40 9.89 20.09
CA GLN A 240 -53.55 8.76 19.17
C GLN A 240 -54.79 7.92 19.47
N ALA A 241 -55.02 7.56 20.73
CA ALA A 241 -56.18 6.78 21.13
C ALA A 241 -57.50 7.46 20.73
N PHE A 242 -57.65 8.76 21.02
CA PHE A 242 -58.82 9.51 20.60
C PHE A 242 -58.90 9.71 19.09
N TYR A 243 -57.78 9.91 18.41
CA TYR A 243 -57.77 9.97 16.95
C TYR A 243 -58.29 8.67 16.31
N PHE A 244 -57.86 7.50 16.79
CA PHE A 244 -58.36 6.22 16.24
C PHE A 244 -59.84 5.99 16.53
N ILE A 245 -60.32 6.39 17.71
CA ILE A 245 -61.76 6.34 18.01
C ILE A 245 -62.52 7.31 17.09
N ALA A 246 -62.01 8.53 16.87
CA ALA A 246 -62.63 9.49 15.97
C ALA A 246 -62.70 8.96 14.53
N GLN A 247 -61.59 8.41 14.03
CA GLN A 247 -61.52 7.80 12.70
C GLN A 247 -62.53 6.66 12.56
N LEU A 248 -62.62 5.78 13.56
CA LEU A 248 -63.59 4.69 13.55
C LEU A 248 -65.03 5.21 13.56
N SER A 249 -65.32 6.25 14.36
CA SER A 249 -66.64 6.89 14.34
C SER A 249 -66.97 7.52 13.00
N MET A 250 -65.99 8.10 12.28
CA MET A 250 -66.19 8.60 10.91
C MET A 250 -66.54 7.48 9.94
N GLU A 251 -65.83 6.35 10.00
CA GLU A 251 -66.10 5.17 9.15
C GLU A 251 -67.50 4.58 9.39
N LEU A 252 -68.05 4.76 10.60
CA LEU A 252 -69.40 4.32 10.98
C LEU A 252 -70.47 5.41 10.77
N GLU A 253 -70.11 6.54 10.17
CA GLU A 253 -70.98 7.71 9.98
C GLU A 253 -71.58 8.26 11.30
N ARG A 254 -70.89 8.03 12.43
CA ARG A 254 -71.21 8.61 13.74
C ARG A 254 -70.52 9.97 13.87
N TRP A 255 -71.02 10.94 13.11
CA TRP A 255 -70.41 12.26 12.93
C TRP A 255 -70.17 13.01 14.25
N ASP A 256 -71.14 13.00 15.18
CA ASP A 256 -71.01 13.70 16.46
C ASP A 256 -69.90 13.09 17.35
N ASP A 257 -69.85 11.75 17.44
CA ASP A 257 -68.80 11.04 18.17
C ASP A 257 -67.43 11.33 17.55
N ALA A 258 -67.34 11.27 16.22
CA ALA A 258 -66.12 11.55 15.49
C ALA A 258 -65.58 12.96 15.78
N HIS A 259 -66.46 13.97 15.70
CA HIS A 259 -66.11 15.35 16.02
C HIS A 259 -65.65 15.50 17.47
N TYR A 260 -66.39 14.92 18.41
CA TYR A 260 -66.04 14.95 19.83
C TYR A 260 -64.64 14.39 20.09
N PHE A 261 -64.36 13.17 19.60
CA PHE A 261 -63.06 12.53 19.84
C PHE A 261 -61.92 13.22 19.06
N ALA A 262 -62.16 13.74 17.86
CA ALA A 262 -61.18 14.52 17.12
C ALA A 262 -60.77 15.80 17.87
N GLN A 263 -61.74 16.52 18.45
CA GLN A 263 -61.45 17.69 19.28
C GLN A 263 -60.66 17.32 20.54
N ARG A 264 -61.02 16.20 21.19
CA ARG A 264 -60.29 15.70 22.36
C ARG A 264 -58.86 15.29 22.02
N ALA A 265 -58.63 14.72 20.83
CA ALA A 265 -57.29 14.41 20.35
C ALA A 265 -56.44 15.68 20.16
N LEU A 266 -57.02 16.76 19.59
CA LEU A 266 -56.34 18.06 19.45
C LEU A 266 -55.89 18.65 20.80
N LEU A 267 -56.68 18.52 21.86
CA LEU A 267 -56.33 19.04 23.19
C LEU A 267 -55.04 18.43 23.77
N HIS A 268 -54.67 17.24 23.30
CA HIS A 268 -53.45 16.56 23.74
C HIS A 268 -52.27 16.81 22.80
N LEU A 269 -52.45 17.50 21.67
CA LEU A 269 -51.38 17.89 20.78
C LEU A 269 -50.68 19.15 21.30
N ALA A 270 -49.43 18.98 21.73
CA ALA A 270 -48.53 20.07 22.08
C ALA A 270 -47.14 19.79 21.48
N GLY A 271 -46.48 20.85 20.99
CA GLY A 271 -45.15 20.79 20.40
C GLY A 271 -45.13 20.46 18.89
N GLU A 272 -43.95 20.62 18.29
CA GLU A 272 -43.71 20.41 16.85
C GLU A 272 -43.64 18.92 16.45
N ASP A 273 -43.52 18.00 17.40
CA ASP A 273 -43.27 16.56 17.14
C ASP A 273 -44.49 15.77 16.60
N ARG A 274 -45.61 16.44 16.32
CA ARG A 274 -46.90 15.78 16.00
C ARG A 274 -47.62 16.39 14.81
N ILE A 275 -46.86 16.99 13.89
CA ILE A 275 -47.39 17.67 12.70
C ILE A 275 -48.27 16.73 11.85
N ALA A 276 -47.86 15.46 11.67
CA ALA A 276 -48.65 14.48 10.90
C ALA A 276 -50.02 14.19 11.56
N LEU A 277 -50.02 13.82 12.85
CA LEU A 277 -51.26 13.56 13.59
C LEU A 277 -52.18 14.79 13.66
N PHE A 278 -51.60 15.99 13.75
CA PHE A 278 -52.36 17.24 13.66
C PHE A 278 -53.05 17.40 12.30
N ALA A 279 -52.36 17.12 11.20
CA ALA A 279 -52.95 17.14 9.86
C ALA A 279 -54.08 16.12 9.74
N ASP A 280 -53.87 14.89 10.20
CA ASP A 280 -54.87 13.82 10.14
C ASP A 280 -56.14 14.15 10.92
N ILE A 281 -56.01 14.73 12.12
CA ILE A 281 -57.16 15.14 12.92
C ILE A 281 -57.92 16.30 12.24
N HIS A 282 -57.21 17.27 11.67
CA HIS A 282 -57.84 18.35 10.91
C HIS A 282 -58.51 17.86 9.62
N TYR A 283 -58.01 16.78 9.02
CA TYR A 283 -58.69 16.11 7.90
C TYR A 283 -60.03 15.49 8.33
N LEU A 284 -60.08 14.77 9.46
CA LEU A 284 -61.33 14.24 10.00
C LEU A 284 -62.34 15.35 10.34
N LEU A 285 -61.87 16.44 10.96
CA LEU A 285 -62.71 17.60 11.26
C LEU A 285 -63.24 18.27 9.99
N ALA A 286 -62.42 18.38 8.94
CA ALA A 286 -62.86 18.92 7.66
C ALA A 286 -63.97 18.07 7.05
N GLN A 287 -63.83 16.73 7.05
CA GLN A 287 -64.87 15.82 6.57
C GLN A 287 -66.18 15.98 7.35
N TYR A 288 -66.10 16.06 8.68
CA TYR A 288 -67.26 16.34 9.52
C TYR A 288 -67.94 17.67 9.16
N TYR A 289 -67.17 18.77 9.06
CA TYR A 289 -67.75 20.08 8.75
C TYR A 289 -68.33 20.16 7.33
N LEU A 290 -67.77 19.41 6.37
CA LEU A 290 -68.38 19.28 5.04
C LEU A 290 -69.72 18.54 5.11
N ALA A 291 -69.81 17.46 5.88
CA ALA A 291 -71.06 16.72 6.08
C ALA A 291 -72.15 17.56 6.75
N MET A 292 -71.75 18.50 7.63
CA MET A 292 -72.65 19.44 8.31
C MET A 292 -72.89 20.75 7.54
N GLU A 293 -72.40 20.85 6.29
CA GLU A 293 -72.48 22.06 5.45
C GLU A 293 -71.86 23.32 6.10
N ALA A 294 -70.97 23.15 7.08
CA ALA A 294 -70.24 24.20 7.76
C ALA A 294 -68.96 24.57 7.00
N PHE A 295 -69.11 25.11 5.79
CA PHE A 295 -68.01 25.30 4.84
C PHE A 295 -66.85 26.16 5.35
N ASP A 296 -67.10 27.19 6.17
CA ASP A 296 -66.05 28.04 6.74
C ASP A 296 -65.12 27.26 7.69
N LEU A 297 -65.70 26.38 8.52
CA LEU A 297 -64.95 25.53 9.45
C LEU A 297 -64.23 24.39 8.71
N ALA A 298 -64.85 23.85 7.66
CA ALA A 298 -64.21 22.89 6.77
C ALA A 298 -62.98 23.50 6.08
N PHE A 299 -63.12 24.69 5.50
CA PHE A 299 -62.02 25.42 4.85
C PHE A 299 -60.88 25.71 5.82
N THR A 300 -61.21 26.16 7.04
CA THR A 300 -60.22 26.41 8.10
C THR A 300 -59.45 25.13 8.44
N SER A 301 -60.15 24.01 8.61
CA SER A 301 -59.54 22.72 8.96
C SER A 301 -58.65 22.20 7.83
N LEU A 302 -59.08 22.30 6.56
CA LEU A 302 -58.25 21.95 5.41
C LEU A 302 -57.03 22.86 5.28
N SER A 303 -57.17 24.15 5.57
CA SER A 303 -56.04 25.09 5.56
C SER A 303 -55.00 24.75 6.63
N LEU A 304 -55.44 24.37 7.83
CA LEU A 304 -54.55 23.94 8.92
C LEU A 304 -53.88 22.60 8.60
N MET A 305 -54.61 21.65 8.03
CA MET A 305 -54.06 20.39 7.51
C MET A 305 -52.98 20.66 6.46
N GLN A 306 -53.26 21.52 5.46
CA GLN A 306 -52.30 21.87 4.42
C GLN A 306 -51.05 22.56 4.99
N GLN A 307 -51.22 23.50 5.93
CA GLN A 307 -50.08 24.14 6.60
C GLN A 307 -49.22 23.13 7.36
N ALA A 308 -49.84 22.17 8.04
CA ALA A 308 -49.13 21.10 8.72
C ALA A 308 -48.38 20.20 7.73
N GLN A 309 -49.02 19.78 6.64
CA GLN A 309 -48.38 19.02 5.56
C GLN A 309 -47.19 19.79 4.96
N LEU A 310 -47.35 21.08 4.66
CA LEU A 310 -46.25 21.92 4.17
C LEU A 310 -45.09 22.03 5.16
N ARG A 311 -45.37 22.09 6.47
CA ARG A 311 -44.31 22.08 7.50
C ARG A 311 -43.60 20.73 7.57
N ALA A 312 -44.35 19.63 7.45
CA ALA A 312 -43.78 18.29 7.37
C ALA A 312 -42.90 18.13 6.13
N GLU A 313 -43.39 18.56 4.96
CA GLU A 313 -42.63 18.57 3.69
C GLU A 313 -41.39 19.47 3.77
N GLN A 314 -41.47 20.62 4.44
CA GLN A 314 -40.31 21.49 4.64
C GLN A 314 -39.27 20.83 5.55
N GLN A 315 -39.71 20.15 6.60
CA GLN A 315 -38.84 19.39 7.49
C GLN A 315 -38.19 18.21 6.75
N GLU A 316 -38.97 17.46 5.97
CA GLU A 316 -38.49 16.40 5.10
C GLU A 316 -37.52 16.94 4.03
N SER A 317 -37.81 18.10 3.44
CA SER A 317 -36.92 18.79 2.49
C SER A 317 -35.60 19.23 3.14
N ILE A 318 -35.61 19.65 4.41
CA ILE A 318 -34.38 19.91 5.16
C ILE A 318 -33.61 18.60 5.36
N SER A 319 -34.27 17.54 5.78
CA SER A 319 -33.68 16.19 5.94
C SER A 319 -33.11 15.66 4.63
N ASN A 320 -33.84 15.79 3.52
CA ASN A 320 -33.45 15.36 2.18
C ASN A 320 -32.29 16.20 1.63
N ARG A 321 -32.29 17.52 1.85
CA ARG A 321 -31.13 18.36 1.53
C ARG A 321 -29.91 17.98 2.36
N LEU A 322 -30.12 17.67 3.65
CA LEU A 322 -29.05 17.20 4.51
C LEU A 322 -28.52 15.85 4.00
N ALA A 323 -29.39 14.89 3.71
CA ALA A 323 -29.05 13.60 3.11
C ALA A 323 -28.30 13.75 1.77
N LEU A 324 -28.76 14.63 0.89
CA LEU A 324 -28.09 14.93 -0.39
C LEU A 324 -26.72 15.57 -0.17
N ASN A 325 -26.59 16.50 0.78
CA ASN A 325 -25.28 17.06 1.12
C ASN A 325 -24.35 15.98 1.68
N LEU A 326 -24.88 15.05 2.48
CA LEU A 326 -24.13 13.91 2.99
C LEU A 326 -23.72 12.93 1.87
N SER A 327 -24.58 12.67 0.89
CA SER A 327 -24.24 11.83 -0.27
C SER A 327 -23.18 12.48 -1.16
N LEU A 328 -23.29 13.79 -1.40
CA LEU A 328 -22.26 14.54 -2.13
C LEU A 328 -20.93 14.58 -1.35
N MET A 329 -20.96 14.65 -0.02
CA MET A 329 -19.76 14.50 0.80
C MET A 329 -19.17 13.10 0.69
N ARG A 330 -20.01 12.05 0.68
CA ARG A 330 -19.58 10.66 0.45
C ARG A 330 -18.84 10.51 -0.88
N ASP A 331 -19.42 10.94 -1.99
CA ASP A 331 -18.78 10.81 -3.32
C ASP A 331 -17.43 11.55 -3.37
N ASN A 332 -17.38 12.74 -2.77
CA ASN A 332 -16.14 13.52 -2.70
C ASN A 332 -15.09 12.89 -1.78
N ASN A 333 -15.51 12.26 -0.68
CA ASN A 333 -14.61 11.59 0.25
C ASN A 333 -14.15 10.23 -0.28
N GLU A 334 -15.02 9.42 -0.90
CA GLU A 334 -14.62 8.20 -1.62
C GLU A 334 -13.61 8.54 -2.72
N TYR A 335 -13.82 9.64 -3.44
CA TYR A 335 -12.85 10.17 -4.38
C TYR A 335 -11.53 10.59 -3.70
N ALA A 336 -11.58 11.38 -2.61
CA ALA A 336 -10.38 11.83 -1.91
C ALA A 336 -9.58 10.68 -1.27
N VAL A 337 -10.26 9.72 -0.64
CA VAL A 337 -9.69 8.48 -0.10
C VAL A 337 -9.10 7.66 -1.23
N SER A 338 -9.76 7.53 -2.39
CA SER A 338 -9.18 6.85 -3.55
C SER A 338 -7.90 7.53 -4.05
N GLN A 339 -7.82 8.86 -3.97
CA GLN A 339 -6.62 9.63 -4.35
C GLN A 339 -5.49 9.45 -3.33
N ILE A 340 -5.79 9.44 -2.04
CA ILE A 340 -4.82 9.14 -0.98
C ILE A 340 -4.32 7.70 -1.11
N ASN A 341 -5.21 6.74 -1.36
CA ASN A 341 -4.86 5.34 -1.55
C ASN A 341 -4.02 5.13 -2.82
N ARG A 342 -4.34 5.83 -3.92
CA ARG A 342 -3.51 5.89 -5.13
C ARG A 342 -2.13 6.47 -4.84
N LYS A 343 -2.03 7.57 -4.08
CA LYS A 343 -0.75 8.17 -3.68
C LYS A 343 0.06 7.21 -2.80
N PHE A 344 -0.58 6.54 -1.85
CA PHE A 344 0.07 5.57 -0.96
C PHE A 344 0.58 4.34 -1.73
N VAL A 345 -0.23 3.74 -2.61
CA VAL A 345 0.18 2.64 -3.49
C VAL A 345 1.31 3.07 -4.44
N THR A 346 1.24 4.29 -4.97
CA THR A 346 2.31 4.85 -5.82
C THR A 346 3.61 5.04 -5.02
N GLN A 347 3.51 5.53 -3.78
CA GLN A 347 4.66 5.69 -2.88
C GLN A 347 5.29 4.34 -2.51
N GLN A 348 4.48 3.32 -2.22
CA GLN A 348 5.00 1.96 -1.97
C GLN A 348 5.73 1.40 -3.19
N ARG A 349 5.17 1.56 -4.40
CA ARG A 349 5.85 1.15 -5.64
C ARG A 349 7.19 1.88 -5.82
N LEU A 350 7.25 3.17 -5.50
CA LEU A 350 8.48 3.95 -5.56
C LEU A 350 9.54 3.42 -4.59
N ASN A 351 9.15 3.10 -3.35
CA ASN A 351 10.05 2.54 -2.34
C ASN A 351 10.59 1.16 -2.76
N TYR A 352 9.77 0.30 -3.37
CA TYR A 352 10.23 -0.99 -3.92
C TYR A 352 11.24 -0.82 -5.05
N VAL A 353 11.01 0.13 -5.97
CA VAL A 353 11.96 0.44 -7.04
C VAL A 353 13.28 0.97 -6.46
N GLN A 354 13.23 1.87 -5.49
CA GLN A 354 14.42 2.38 -4.80
C GLN A 354 15.23 1.25 -4.15
N LEU A 355 14.56 0.30 -3.49
CA LEU A 355 15.21 -0.87 -2.89
C LEU A 355 15.94 -1.71 -3.95
N ILE A 356 15.30 -1.95 -5.10
CA ILE A 356 15.92 -2.68 -6.23
C ILE A 356 17.15 -1.95 -6.75
N VAL A 357 17.09 -0.62 -6.90
CA VAL A 357 18.24 0.18 -7.35
C VAL A 357 19.38 0.14 -6.33
N ILE A 358 19.10 0.22 -5.03
CA ILE A 358 20.10 0.11 -3.96
C ILE A 358 20.80 -1.25 -4.02
N VAL A 359 20.03 -2.34 -4.15
CA VAL A 359 20.60 -3.69 -4.27
C VAL A 359 21.47 -3.81 -5.51
N ALA A 360 21.02 -3.28 -6.65
CA ALA A 360 21.81 -3.28 -7.89
C ALA A 360 23.13 -2.49 -7.74
N LEU A 361 23.12 -1.35 -7.05
CA LEU A 361 24.31 -0.56 -6.74
C LEU A 361 25.28 -1.33 -5.84
N ILE A 362 24.80 -2.03 -4.81
CA ILE A 362 25.63 -2.86 -3.93
C ILE A 362 26.32 -3.96 -4.74
N VAL A 363 25.58 -4.64 -5.63
CA VAL A 363 26.14 -5.67 -6.51
C VAL A 363 27.19 -5.08 -7.46
N ALA A 364 26.92 -3.91 -8.05
CA ALA A 364 27.87 -3.23 -8.94
C ALA A 364 29.17 -2.83 -8.21
N ILE A 365 29.05 -2.29 -6.98
CA ILE A 365 30.20 -1.96 -6.12
C ILE A 365 31.01 -3.23 -5.80
N PHE A 366 30.35 -4.33 -5.47
CA PHE A 366 31.02 -5.60 -5.19
C PHE A 366 31.81 -6.11 -6.42
N VAL A 367 31.23 -6.03 -7.61
CA VAL A 367 31.91 -6.39 -8.88
C VAL A 367 33.12 -5.50 -9.13
N LEU A 368 33.01 -4.19 -8.89
CA LEU A 368 34.13 -3.25 -9.04
C LEU A 368 35.26 -3.54 -8.05
N LEU A 369 34.94 -3.77 -6.78
CA LEU A 369 35.92 -4.12 -5.75
C LEU A 369 36.65 -5.43 -6.10
N ARG A 370 35.93 -6.42 -6.61
CA ARG A 370 36.53 -7.68 -7.08
C ARG A 370 37.51 -7.45 -8.23
N ARG A 371 37.15 -6.62 -9.22
CA ARG A 371 38.06 -6.27 -10.33
C ARG A 371 39.32 -5.54 -9.87
N VAL A 372 39.21 -4.62 -8.91
CA VAL A 372 40.36 -3.90 -8.35
C VAL A 372 41.28 -4.84 -7.57
N TYR A 373 40.70 -5.77 -6.81
CA TYR A 373 41.45 -6.80 -6.09
C TYR A 373 42.25 -7.70 -7.06
N ASP A 374 41.60 -8.18 -8.12
CA ASP A 374 42.25 -9.02 -9.14
C ASP A 374 43.39 -8.26 -9.84
N ALA A 375 43.20 -6.99 -10.17
CA ALA A 375 44.23 -6.15 -10.81
C ALA A 375 45.47 -5.92 -9.93
N GLN A 376 45.28 -5.65 -8.63
CA GLN A 376 46.39 -5.50 -7.69
C GLN A 376 47.18 -6.79 -7.48
N SER A 377 46.51 -7.95 -7.55
CA SER A 377 47.17 -9.25 -7.41
C SER A 377 48.16 -9.52 -8.56
N GLN A 378 47.82 -9.17 -9.80
CA GLN A 378 48.68 -9.39 -10.97
C GLN A 378 49.91 -8.47 -10.97
N GLN A 379 49.76 -7.22 -10.50
CA GLN A 379 50.85 -6.25 -10.46
C GLN A 379 51.97 -6.66 -9.49
N ARG A 380 51.62 -7.30 -8.36
CA ARG A 380 52.61 -7.83 -7.40
C ARG A 380 53.43 -8.99 -7.96
N ILE A 381 52.84 -9.85 -8.78
CA ILE A 381 53.52 -11.01 -9.39
C ILE A 381 54.55 -10.54 -10.42
N ALA A 382 54.22 -9.52 -11.23
CA ALA A 382 55.13 -8.96 -12.22
C ALA A 382 56.36 -8.28 -11.60
N ASP A 383 56.18 -7.56 -10.49
CA ASP A 383 57.26 -6.83 -9.81
C ASP A 383 58.28 -7.77 -9.15
N LEU A 384 57.80 -8.90 -8.62
CA LEU A 384 58.65 -9.99 -8.09
C LEU A 384 59.45 -10.68 -9.19
N ALA A 385 58.84 -10.95 -10.35
CA ALA A 385 59.52 -11.52 -11.50
C ALA A 385 60.62 -10.58 -12.05
N TYR A 386 60.34 -9.29 -12.16
CA TYR A 386 61.29 -8.27 -12.65
C TYR A 386 62.54 -8.15 -11.76
N ARG A 387 62.36 -8.14 -10.43
CA ARG A 387 63.49 -8.07 -9.49
C ARG A 387 64.34 -9.34 -9.49
N ALA A 388 63.73 -10.51 -9.66
CA ALA A 388 64.45 -11.78 -9.74
C ALA A 388 65.32 -11.87 -11.00
N ILE A 389 64.81 -11.36 -12.13
CA ILE A 389 65.50 -11.34 -13.42
C ILE A 389 66.69 -10.35 -13.40
N ASN A 390 66.49 -9.12 -12.93
CA ASN A 390 67.57 -8.12 -12.84
C ASN A 390 68.72 -8.54 -11.90
N LYS A 391 68.42 -9.34 -10.86
CA LYS A 391 69.44 -9.89 -9.97
C LYS A 391 70.27 -11.02 -10.63
N ARG A 392 69.69 -11.76 -11.58
CA ARG A 392 70.42 -12.76 -12.38
C ARG A 392 71.35 -12.09 -13.38
N ILE A 393 70.86 -11.08 -14.11
CA ILE A 393 71.60 -10.34 -15.14
C ILE A 393 72.92 -9.75 -14.59
N ARG A 394 72.87 -9.03 -13.47
CA ARG A 394 74.07 -8.39 -12.88
C ARG A 394 75.14 -9.37 -12.37
N ARG A 395 74.77 -10.61 -12.05
CA ARG A 395 75.74 -11.65 -11.61
C ARG A 395 76.43 -12.34 -12.80
N THR A 396 75.78 -12.37 -13.96
CA THR A 396 76.30 -13.02 -15.17
C THR A 396 77.26 -12.10 -15.94
N GLU A 397 76.99 -10.78 -15.99
CA GLU A 397 77.87 -9.81 -16.68
C GLU A 397 79.32 -9.79 -16.16
N GLY A 398 79.53 -9.83 -14.84
CA GLY A 398 80.87 -9.70 -14.25
C GLY A 398 81.75 -10.95 -14.37
N THR A 399 81.15 -12.13 -14.52
CA THR A 399 81.87 -13.41 -14.64
C THR A 399 82.15 -13.78 -16.09
N LEU A 400 81.28 -13.38 -17.02
CA LEU A 400 81.36 -13.71 -18.43
C LEU A 400 82.44 -12.89 -19.18
N LYS A 401 82.56 -11.60 -18.89
CA LYS A 401 83.62 -10.73 -19.47
C LYS A 401 85.03 -11.24 -19.14
N VAL A 402 85.22 -11.80 -17.95
CA VAL A 402 86.50 -12.38 -17.50
C VAL A 402 86.79 -13.73 -18.17
N GLN A 403 85.76 -14.56 -18.41
CA GLN A 403 85.91 -15.84 -19.11
C GLN A 403 86.26 -15.66 -20.59
N ILE A 404 85.59 -14.72 -21.29
CA ILE A 404 85.84 -14.44 -22.71
C ILE A 404 87.26 -13.91 -22.93
N ALA A 405 87.74 -12.99 -22.07
CA ALA A 405 89.10 -12.47 -22.18
C ALA A 405 90.19 -13.51 -21.90
N ASN A 406 89.92 -14.51 -21.05
CA ASN A 406 90.85 -15.63 -20.80
C ASN A 406 90.84 -16.68 -21.91
N MET A 407 89.73 -16.83 -22.65
CA MET A 407 89.65 -17.75 -23.80
C MET A 407 90.35 -17.15 -25.03
N LEU A 408 90.24 -15.84 -25.25
CA LEU A 408 90.82 -15.16 -26.40
C LEU A 408 92.30 -14.78 -26.26
N SER A 409 92.92 -15.02 -25.09
CA SER A 409 94.34 -14.72 -24.82
C SER A 409 95.29 -15.90 -25.05
N GLN A 410 94.80 -17.04 -25.54
CA GLN A 410 95.62 -18.19 -25.92
C GLN A 410 96.08 -18.09 -27.39
N ASP A 411 97.23 -18.69 -27.72
CA ASP A 411 97.92 -18.62 -29.03
C ASP A 411 97.15 -19.32 -30.18
N TYR A 412 95.95 -18.83 -30.53
CA TYR A 412 95.16 -19.33 -31.66
C TYR A 412 94.64 -18.18 -32.53
N SER A 413 94.55 -18.39 -33.85
CA SER A 413 93.76 -17.54 -34.76
C SER A 413 92.26 -17.67 -34.43
N PHE A 414 91.48 -16.58 -34.47
CA PHE A 414 90.03 -16.65 -34.24
C PHE A 414 89.25 -15.65 -35.11
N GLY A 415 87.99 -16.00 -35.41
CA GLY A 415 87.06 -15.16 -36.17
C GLY A 415 85.74 -14.97 -35.43
N VAL A 416 85.33 -13.73 -35.21
CA VAL A 416 84.08 -13.36 -34.51
C VAL A 416 83.05 -12.81 -35.50
N VAL A 417 81.78 -13.20 -35.34
CA VAL A 417 80.65 -12.62 -36.09
C VAL A 417 79.73 -11.88 -35.15
N VAL A 418 79.73 -10.57 -35.23
CA VAL A 418 78.80 -9.75 -34.48
C VAL A 418 77.45 -9.70 -35.20
N VAL A 419 76.36 -9.97 -34.48
CA VAL A 419 74.98 -9.88 -35.02
C VAL A 419 74.34 -8.59 -34.54
N HIS A 420 74.31 -7.56 -35.38
CA HIS A 420 73.59 -6.32 -35.08
C HIS A 420 72.10 -6.46 -35.41
N VAL A 421 71.24 -6.22 -34.42
CA VAL A 421 69.79 -6.08 -34.62
C VAL A 421 69.47 -4.62 -34.92
N MET A 422 69.37 -4.28 -36.21
CA MET A 422 69.27 -2.90 -36.71
C MET A 422 68.00 -2.17 -36.22
N ASN A 423 66.95 -2.92 -35.91
CA ASN A 423 65.68 -2.38 -35.42
C ASN A 423 65.46 -2.55 -33.90
N ALA A 424 66.52 -2.88 -33.13
CA ALA A 424 66.44 -3.09 -31.68
C ALA A 424 65.80 -1.91 -30.94
N LYS A 425 66.15 -0.66 -31.27
CA LYS A 425 65.55 0.54 -30.64
C LYS A 425 64.03 0.63 -30.82
N LYS A 426 63.49 0.17 -31.96
CA LYS A 426 62.04 0.14 -32.19
C LYS A 426 61.36 -0.95 -31.36
N ILE A 427 62.01 -2.10 -31.20
CA ILE A 427 61.48 -3.23 -30.41
C ILE A 427 61.52 -2.92 -28.92
N LEU A 428 62.61 -2.31 -28.44
CA LEU A 428 62.77 -1.88 -27.04
C LEU A 428 61.77 -0.80 -26.60
N ALA A 429 61.23 -0.02 -27.55
CA ALA A 429 60.19 0.98 -27.27
C ALA A 429 58.80 0.36 -26.98
N LEU A 430 58.61 -0.95 -27.22
CA LEU A 430 57.35 -1.64 -26.96
C LEU A 430 57.21 -2.05 -25.49
N PRO A 431 55.97 -2.17 -24.97
CA PRO A 431 55.72 -2.84 -23.71
C PRO A 431 56.26 -4.28 -23.77
N GLU A 432 57.10 -4.69 -22.81
CA GLU A 432 57.83 -5.97 -22.81
C GLU A 432 58.93 -6.09 -23.88
N GLY A 433 59.35 -4.98 -24.53
CA GLY A 433 60.33 -4.97 -25.62
C GLY A 433 61.64 -5.70 -25.34
N SER A 434 62.17 -5.59 -24.11
CA SER A 434 63.37 -6.32 -23.67
C SER A 434 63.18 -7.84 -23.69
N LEU A 435 62.03 -8.34 -23.22
CA LEU A 435 61.72 -9.77 -23.18
C LEU A 435 61.47 -10.33 -24.59
N ILE A 436 60.82 -9.53 -25.45
CA ILE A 436 60.61 -9.88 -26.87
C ILE A 436 61.97 -10.07 -27.55
N LEU A 437 62.91 -9.15 -27.31
CA LEU A 437 64.24 -9.18 -27.93
C LEU A 437 65.09 -10.35 -27.42
N GLU A 438 65.00 -10.68 -26.13
CA GLU A 438 65.71 -11.82 -25.51
C GLU A 438 65.26 -13.16 -26.12
N VAL A 439 63.95 -13.42 -26.14
CA VAL A 439 63.37 -14.64 -26.74
C VAL A 439 63.65 -14.72 -28.24
N ALA A 440 63.70 -13.56 -28.91
CA ALA A 440 64.07 -13.48 -30.32
C ALA A 440 65.49 -13.97 -30.58
N LEU A 441 66.44 -13.55 -29.75
CA LEU A 441 67.85 -13.86 -29.90
C LEU A 441 68.16 -15.30 -29.49
N ASP A 442 67.48 -15.82 -28.47
CA ASP A 442 67.58 -17.24 -28.10
C ASP A 442 67.02 -18.15 -29.21
N ASN A 443 65.89 -17.79 -29.83
CA ASN A 443 65.37 -18.54 -30.98
C ASN A 443 66.31 -18.46 -32.19
N LEU A 444 66.88 -17.29 -32.46
CA LEU A 444 67.87 -17.12 -33.52
C LEU A 444 69.09 -18.00 -33.26
N ARG A 445 69.56 -18.06 -32.02
CA ARG A 445 70.67 -18.94 -31.59
C ARG A 445 70.36 -20.41 -31.89
N GLU A 446 69.21 -20.92 -31.45
CA GLU A 446 68.80 -22.31 -31.71
C GLU A 446 68.63 -22.58 -33.22
N HIS A 447 68.14 -21.62 -33.99
CA HIS A 447 68.02 -21.74 -35.44
C HIS A 447 69.40 -21.82 -36.13
N LEU A 448 70.37 -21.01 -35.69
CA LEU A 448 71.74 -21.07 -36.19
C LEU A 448 72.45 -22.37 -35.82
N LEU A 449 72.17 -22.93 -34.63
CA LEU A 449 72.69 -24.24 -34.21
C LEU A 449 72.11 -25.40 -35.03
N THR A 450 70.85 -25.30 -35.47
CA THR A 450 70.17 -26.36 -36.23
C THR A 450 70.49 -26.37 -37.72
N LEU A 451 71.06 -25.29 -38.26
CA LEU A 451 71.43 -25.15 -39.67
C LEU A 451 72.59 -26.06 -40.14
N LYS A 452 73.13 -26.97 -39.30
CA LYS A 452 74.18 -27.97 -39.63
C LYS A 452 75.17 -27.46 -40.69
N MET A 453 76.06 -26.54 -40.31
CA MET A 453 77.30 -26.33 -41.07
C MET A 453 78.02 -27.69 -41.15
N PRO A 454 78.45 -28.17 -42.33
CA PRO A 454 79.11 -29.47 -42.45
C PRO A 454 80.56 -29.34 -41.94
N LEU A 455 80.73 -29.34 -40.62
CA LEU A 455 82.03 -29.39 -39.95
C LEU A 455 82.12 -30.76 -39.27
N GLU A 456 82.59 -31.76 -40.00
CA GLU A 456 82.65 -33.18 -39.58
C GLU A 456 83.83 -33.53 -38.65
N SER A 457 84.54 -32.56 -38.09
CA SER A 457 85.50 -32.79 -37.01
C SER A 457 85.50 -31.63 -36.01
N ALA A 458 85.18 -31.96 -34.76
CA ALA A 458 85.01 -31.11 -33.57
C ALA A 458 86.16 -30.10 -33.31
N PRO A 459 86.07 -29.13 -32.35
CA PRO A 459 85.08 -28.94 -31.28
C PRO A 459 84.60 -27.48 -31.01
N ALA A 460 83.60 -27.37 -30.11
CA ALA A 460 83.30 -26.19 -29.28
C ALA A 460 82.80 -24.90 -29.97
N ILE A 461 81.63 -24.95 -30.62
CA ILE A 461 80.78 -23.76 -30.78
C ILE A 461 80.18 -23.43 -29.40
N GLN A 462 80.81 -22.54 -28.63
CA GLN A 462 80.19 -21.94 -27.44
C GLN A 462 79.58 -20.58 -27.79
N ILE A 463 78.26 -20.56 -27.92
CA ILE A 463 77.50 -19.34 -28.14
C ILE A 463 77.23 -18.68 -26.78
N HIS A 464 77.81 -17.50 -26.57
CA HIS A 464 77.53 -16.65 -25.42
C HIS A 464 76.94 -15.33 -25.92
N THR A 465 75.74 -15.00 -25.44
CA THR A 465 75.03 -13.76 -25.74
C THR A 465 75.41 -12.69 -24.71
N LEU A 466 76.08 -11.64 -25.17
CA LEU A 466 76.42 -10.44 -24.38
C LEU A 466 75.83 -9.26 -25.15
N ASP A 467 74.75 -8.67 -24.65
CA ASP A 467 74.06 -7.51 -25.27
C ASP A 467 74.02 -7.58 -26.81
N HIS A 468 73.45 -8.68 -27.33
CA HIS A 468 73.23 -8.92 -28.76
C HIS A 468 74.45 -9.43 -29.57
N LEU A 469 75.58 -9.77 -28.95
CA LEU A 469 76.76 -10.31 -29.62
C LEU A 469 76.82 -11.85 -29.53
N THR A 470 77.10 -12.55 -30.64
CA THR A 470 77.27 -14.02 -30.67
C THR A 470 78.66 -14.38 -31.19
N PHE A 471 79.51 -15.03 -30.40
CA PHE A 471 80.87 -15.36 -30.81
C PHE A 471 80.93 -16.77 -31.44
N PHE A 472 81.68 -16.92 -32.52
CA PHE A 472 82.06 -18.21 -33.12
C PHE A 472 83.58 -18.38 -33.00
N TYR A 473 84.08 -19.62 -32.98
CA TYR A 473 85.52 -19.94 -32.89
C TYR A 473 85.87 -21.01 -33.94
N PHE A 474 87.06 -20.93 -34.54
CA PHE A 474 87.55 -21.87 -35.57
C PHE A 474 89.07 -22.05 -35.46
N GLU A 475 89.57 -23.28 -35.68
CA GLU A 475 91.00 -23.54 -35.90
C GLU A 475 91.41 -23.31 -37.38
N ASP A 476 92.70 -23.06 -37.59
CA ASP A 476 93.35 -22.29 -38.69
C ASP A 476 92.89 -22.49 -40.15
N GLN A 477 92.19 -23.56 -40.53
CA GLN A 477 91.77 -23.78 -41.93
C GLN A 477 90.26 -23.56 -42.20
N ASP A 478 89.41 -23.46 -41.16
CA ASP A 478 87.95 -23.34 -41.34
C ASP A 478 87.45 -21.89 -41.44
N GLY A 479 88.28 -20.91 -41.06
CA GLY A 479 87.91 -19.49 -41.04
C GLY A 479 87.62 -18.87 -42.42
N VAL A 480 88.18 -19.42 -43.50
CA VAL A 480 87.99 -18.90 -44.87
C VAL A 480 86.67 -19.39 -45.49
N ASN A 481 86.28 -20.63 -45.23
CA ASN A 481 85.00 -21.18 -45.67
C ASN A 481 83.83 -20.52 -44.93
N PHE A 482 84.02 -20.23 -43.64
CA PHE A 482 83.02 -19.56 -42.81
C PHE A 482 82.61 -18.16 -43.32
N VAL A 483 83.51 -17.43 -43.98
CA VAL A 483 83.19 -16.12 -44.59
C VAL A 483 82.19 -16.24 -45.74
N GLN A 484 82.18 -17.37 -46.46
CA GLN A 484 81.18 -17.63 -47.52
C GLN A 484 79.84 -18.04 -46.92
N ASP A 485 79.84 -18.77 -45.81
CA ASP A 485 78.62 -19.27 -45.15
C ASP A 485 77.80 -18.15 -44.49
N ILE A 486 78.44 -17.12 -43.91
CA ILE A 486 77.74 -15.95 -43.34
C ILE A 486 76.84 -15.25 -44.37
N ALA A 487 77.23 -15.24 -45.65
CA ALA A 487 76.43 -14.61 -46.71
C ALA A 487 75.09 -15.34 -46.97
N THR A 488 74.98 -16.60 -46.53
CA THR A 488 73.77 -17.41 -46.68
C THR A 488 72.78 -17.25 -45.52
N LEU A 489 73.17 -16.55 -44.45
CA LEU A 489 72.33 -16.36 -43.26
C LEU A 489 71.16 -15.41 -43.51
N PRO A 490 70.00 -15.66 -42.89
CA PRO A 490 68.81 -14.84 -43.08
C PRO A 490 69.01 -13.43 -42.51
N LYS A 491 68.92 -12.40 -43.36
CA LYS A 491 68.96 -10.99 -42.93
C LYS A 491 67.73 -10.54 -42.15
N ASN A 492 66.66 -11.34 -42.16
CA ASN A 492 65.42 -11.08 -41.44
C ASN A 492 64.99 -12.34 -40.69
N HIS A 493 64.80 -12.25 -39.38
CA HIS A 493 64.33 -13.37 -38.56
C HIS A 493 62.95 -13.06 -37.98
N GLN A 494 61.97 -13.92 -38.26
CA GLN A 494 60.60 -13.72 -37.79
C GLN A 494 60.35 -14.47 -36.48
N ILE A 495 59.73 -13.77 -35.53
CA ILE A 495 59.31 -14.35 -34.27
C ILE A 495 57.84 -14.08 -34.02
N LEU A 496 57.15 -15.04 -33.40
CA LEU A 496 55.77 -14.89 -33.00
C LEU A 496 55.72 -14.60 -31.50
N TRP A 497 55.22 -13.42 -31.12
CA TRP A 497 54.99 -13.07 -29.71
C TRP A 497 53.54 -12.67 -29.50
N ARG A 498 52.83 -13.40 -28.61
CA ARG A 498 51.40 -13.21 -28.31
C ARG A 498 50.54 -13.01 -29.58
N LYS A 499 50.75 -13.87 -30.57
CA LYS A 499 50.05 -13.88 -31.88
C LYS A 499 50.34 -12.68 -32.80
N LYS A 500 51.38 -11.88 -32.52
CA LYS A 500 51.89 -10.85 -33.44
C LYS A 500 53.26 -11.26 -33.97
N ASN A 501 53.48 -11.05 -35.26
CA ASN A 501 54.77 -11.29 -35.90
C ASN A 501 55.68 -10.08 -35.70
N PHE A 502 56.88 -10.32 -35.19
CA PHE A 502 57.96 -9.34 -35.18
C PHE A 502 59.06 -9.82 -36.11
N THR A 503 59.68 -8.88 -36.83
CA THR A 503 60.81 -9.17 -37.71
C THR A 503 62.04 -8.50 -37.12
N LEU A 504 63.08 -9.27 -36.85
CA LEU A 504 64.40 -8.76 -36.51
C LEU A 504 65.17 -8.50 -37.81
N GLU A 505 65.63 -7.27 -37.99
CA GLU A 505 66.51 -6.93 -39.11
C GLU A 505 67.95 -7.16 -38.67
N LEU A 506 68.58 -8.20 -39.20
CA LEU A 506 69.89 -8.67 -38.79
C LEU A 506 70.97 -8.20 -39.77
N ARG A 507 72.05 -7.66 -39.22
CA ARG A 507 73.31 -7.41 -39.93
C ARG A 507 74.41 -8.21 -39.26
N TYR A 508 75.14 -8.96 -40.06
CA TYR A 508 76.29 -9.73 -39.60
C TYR A 508 77.56 -8.95 -39.94
N GLU A 509 78.37 -8.66 -38.92
CA GLU A 509 79.67 -8.00 -39.07
C GLU A 509 80.78 -8.97 -38.71
N LYS A 510 81.76 -9.09 -39.62
CA LYS A 510 82.87 -10.04 -39.48
C LYS A 510 84.09 -9.34 -38.91
N HIS A 511 84.71 -9.97 -37.92
CA HIS A 511 86.01 -9.57 -37.40
C HIS A 511 86.92 -10.79 -37.37
N PHE A 512 88.06 -10.71 -38.06
CA PHE A 512 89.03 -11.81 -38.13
C PHE A 512 90.37 -11.35 -37.57
N HIS A 513 91.03 -12.19 -36.77
CA HIS A 513 92.37 -11.96 -36.25
C HIS A 513 93.28 -13.15 -36.60
N HIS A 514 94.46 -12.84 -37.16
CA HIS A 514 95.43 -13.81 -37.64
C HIS A 514 96.80 -13.58 -36.97
N HIS A 515 97.51 -14.68 -36.69
CA HIS A 515 98.72 -14.80 -35.85
C HIS A 515 99.82 -13.73 -35.99
N GLY A 516 100.48 -13.43 -34.86
CA GLY A 516 101.83 -12.88 -34.83
C GLY A 516 102.40 -12.54 -33.44
N GLN A 517 101.60 -11.99 -32.52
CA GLN A 517 102.01 -11.69 -31.14
C GLN A 517 100.82 -11.80 -30.20
N ALA A 518 101.04 -12.32 -28.98
CA ALA A 518 100.02 -12.41 -27.93
C ALA A 518 99.37 -11.04 -27.70
N VAL A 519 98.12 -10.88 -28.14
CA VAL A 519 97.34 -9.68 -27.88
C VAL A 519 97.04 -9.65 -26.39
N LYS A 520 97.46 -8.58 -25.69
CA LYS A 520 97.20 -8.45 -24.26
C LYS A 520 95.70 -8.40 -24.02
N SER A 521 95.22 -9.08 -22.98
CA SER A 521 93.80 -9.12 -22.59
C SER A 521 93.16 -7.72 -22.53
N GLU A 522 93.93 -6.68 -22.17
CA GLU A 522 93.51 -5.28 -22.12
C GLU A 522 93.07 -4.71 -23.48
N GLU A 523 93.71 -5.10 -24.59
CA GLU A 523 93.33 -4.65 -25.94
C GLU A 523 92.05 -5.34 -26.43
N ILE A 524 91.88 -6.62 -26.09
CA ILE A 524 90.64 -7.37 -26.34
C ILE A 524 89.50 -6.78 -25.51
N PHE A 525 89.75 -6.41 -24.26
CA PHE A 525 88.78 -5.70 -23.42
C PHE A 525 88.42 -4.31 -23.97
N ALA A 526 89.40 -3.56 -24.48
CA ALA A 526 89.16 -2.26 -25.10
C ALA A 526 88.37 -2.38 -26.41
N TRP A 527 88.58 -3.46 -27.17
CA TRP A 527 87.79 -3.78 -28.36
C TRP A 527 86.35 -4.19 -28.01
N LEU A 528 86.15 -5.12 -27.06
CA LEU A 528 84.83 -5.52 -26.57
C LEU A 528 84.05 -4.33 -25.98
N ASN A 529 84.72 -3.42 -25.26
CA ASN A 529 84.10 -2.22 -24.71
C ASN A 529 83.76 -1.19 -25.79
N ARG A 530 84.52 -1.09 -26.90
CA ARG A 530 84.14 -0.25 -28.05
C ARG A 530 82.89 -0.80 -28.73
N LEU A 531 82.85 -2.10 -29.02
CA LEU A 531 81.68 -2.77 -29.57
C LEU A 531 80.42 -2.66 -28.70
N HIS A 532 80.57 -2.66 -27.37
CA HIS A 532 79.43 -2.48 -26.45
C HIS A 532 78.89 -1.04 -26.43
N ASN A 533 79.74 -0.05 -26.75
CA ASN A 533 79.36 1.37 -26.73
C ASN A 533 78.84 1.88 -28.09
N GLU A 534 79.09 1.16 -29.18
CA GLU A 534 78.59 1.41 -30.55
C GLU A 534 77.25 0.69 -30.79
#